data_AF-A0A2K3LAR4-F1
#
_entry.id   AF-A0A2K3LAR4-F1
#
_cell.length_a   1.000
_cell.length_b   1.000
_cell.length_c   1.000
_cell.angle_alpha   90.00
_cell.angle_beta   90.00
_cell.angle_gamma   90.00
#
_symmetry.space_group_name_H-M   'P 1'
#
loop_
_entity.id
_entity.type
_entity.pdbx_description
1 polymer ?
#
loop_
_entity_poly.entity_id
_entity_poly.type
_entity_poly.pdbx_seq_one_letter_code
_entity_poly.pdbx_strand_id
1 'polypeptide(L)'
;MIQLLNQDIEQSNDVLLLGMWGMGGVGKTTIAKAIYNKIGRNFEEIGISILVERSLVTVDDKNKLRMHDLLRDMGREIIREKSPEDLEERCRLWFHEDALHVLSEQSGTKAIKGMSLKLPRANAKCFSSKAFKKMKRLRLLQLSG
;
A
#
# COMPACT_ATOMS: atom_id res chain seq x y z
N MET A 1 13.13 -18.66 -34.45
CA MET A 1 13.41 -17.29 -34.91
C MET A 1 12.66 -16.33 -33.99
N ILE A 2 13.27 -15.21 -33.58
CA ILE A 2 12.68 -14.21 -32.68
C ILE A 2 12.22 -13.02 -33.54
N GLN A 3 11.00 -12.54 -33.34
CA GLN A 3 10.44 -11.42 -34.09
C GLN A 3 9.69 -10.46 -33.16
N LEU A 4 9.80 -9.17 -33.42
CA LEU A 4 8.98 -8.15 -32.77
C LEU A 4 7.59 -8.14 -33.39
N LEU A 5 6.55 -8.35 -32.57
CA LEU A 5 5.17 -8.35 -33.03
C LEU A 5 4.55 -6.99 -32.67
N ASN A 6 4.76 -5.99 -33.54
CA ASN A 6 4.07 -4.71 -33.48
C ASN A 6 3.05 -4.65 -34.61
N GLN A 7 1.90 -5.29 -34.43
CA GLN A 7 0.72 -5.05 -35.26
C GLN A 7 -0.49 -4.98 -34.33
N ASP A 8 -1.03 -3.76 -34.20
CA ASP A 8 -2.31 -3.38 -33.56
C ASP A 8 -2.41 -3.34 -32.03
N ILE A 9 -1.54 -2.57 -31.37
CA ILE A 9 -1.89 -1.95 -30.08
C ILE A 9 -1.78 -0.43 -30.26
N GLU A 10 -2.84 0.15 -30.79
CA GLU A 10 -3.11 1.57 -30.67
C GLU A 10 -3.22 1.92 -29.16
N GLN A 11 -2.34 2.84 -28.73
CA GLN A 11 -2.42 3.68 -27.53
C GLN A 11 -1.96 3.15 -26.17
N SER A 12 -0.76 2.57 -26.08
CA SER A 12 0.00 2.67 -24.82
C SER A 12 1.52 2.72 -25.04
N ASN A 13 2.10 3.90 -24.82
CA ASN A 13 3.54 4.15 -24.85
C ASN A 13 4.25 3.42 -23.69
N ASP A 14 4.54 2.11 -23.78
CA ASP A 14 5.70 1.50 -23.07
C ASP A 14 5.86 -0.04 -23.20
N VAL A 15 4.96 -0.78 -23.85
CA VAL A 15 5.08 -2.27 -23.88
C VAL A 15 5.39 -2.81 -25.27
N LEU A 16 6.60 -3.35 -25.44
CA LEU A 16 7.05 -4.03 -26.65
C LEU A 16 6.82 -5.54 -26.55
N LEU A 17 5.99 -6.10 -27.43
CA LEU A 17 5.70 -7.54 -27.48
C LEU A 17 6.70 -8.28 -28.40
N LEU A 18 7.46 -9.20 -27.81
CA LEU A 18 8.41 -10.07 -28.51
C LEU A 18 7.82 -11.47 -28.71
N GLY A 19 7.67 -11.91 -29.97
CA GLY A 19 7.22 -13.24 -30.34
C GLY A 19 8.39 -14.19 -30.63
N MET A 20 8.35 -15.41 -30.06
CA MET A 20 9.31 -16.49 -30.37
C MET A 20 8.60 -17.64 -31.08
N TRP A 21 8.99 -17.96 -32.33
CA TRP A 21 8.38 -19.06 -33.10
C TRP A 21 9.40 -20.12 -33.55
N GLY A 22 8.94 -21.38 -33.68
CA GLY A 22 9.73 -22.54 -34.14
C GLY A 22 9.07 -23.90 -33.81
N MET A 23 9.61 -25.01 -34.34
CA MET A 23 9.09 -26.38 -34.15
C MET A 23 8.91 -26.77 -32.66
N GLY A 24 8.00 -27.71 -32.39
CA GLY A 24 7.78 -28.27 -31.05
C GLY A 24 9.06 -28.86 -30.46
N GLY A 25 9.24 -28.77 -29.14
CA GLY A 25 10.41 -29.35 -28.44
C GLY A 25 11.71 -28.51 -28.46
N VAL A 26 11.81 -27.46 -29.27
CA VAL A 26 13.02 -26.61 -29.40
C VAL A 26 13.33 -25.76 -28.13
N GLY A 27 12.49 -25.83 -27.09
CA GLY A 27 12.77 -25.15 -25.81
C GLY A 27 12.38 -23.67 -25.76
N LYS A 28 11.55 -23.18 -26.67
CA LYS A 28 11.07 -21.78 -26.70
C LYS A 28 10.45 -21.33 -25.36
N THR A 29 9.55 -22.16 -24.81
CA THR A 29 8.91 -21.91 -23.50
C THR A 29 9.93 -21.93 -22.37
N THR A 30 10.95 -22.79 -22.45
CA THR A 30 12.02 -22.88 -21.45
C THR A 30 12.84 -21.60 -21.41
N ILE A 31 13.21 -21.07 -22.58
CA ILE A 31 13.94 -19.79 -22.70
C ILE A 31 13.06 -18.62 -22.24
N ALA A 32 11.79 -18.55 -22.68
CA ALA A 32 10.87 -17.51 -22.22
C ALA A 32 10.70 -17.52 -20.70
N LYS A 33 10.57 -18.71 -20.09
CA LYS A 33 10.47 -18.87 -18.64
C LYS A 33 11.76 -18.50 -17.91
N ALA A 34 12.93 -18.81 -18.47
CA ALA A 34 14.22 -18.41 -17.90
C ALA A 34 14.40 -16.88 -17.93
N ILE A 35 14.01 -16.22 -19.02
CA ILE A 35 14.03 -14.75 -19.13
C ILE A 35 13.03 -14.13 -18.15
N TYR A 36 11.79 -14.62 -18.10
CA TYR A 36 10.78 -14.17 -17.15
C TYR A 36 11.26 -14.31 -15.70
N ASN A 37 11.85 -15.44 -15.33
CA ASN A 37 12.35 -15.65 -13.96
C ASN A 37 13.56 -14.77 -13.63
N LYS A 38 14.34 -14.35 -14.63
CA LYS A 38 15.55 -13.53 -14.46
C LYS A 38 15.23 -12.04 -14.37
N ILE A 39 14.23 -11.55 -15.12
CA ILE A 39 13.86 -10.13 -15.14
C ILE A 39 12.67 -9.86 -14.21
N GLY A 40 11.74 -10.81 -14.07
CA GLY A 40 10.52 -10.68 -13.25
C GLY A 40 10.78 -10.39 -11.78
N ARG A 41 11.91 -10.84 -11.21
CA ARG A 41 12.30 -10.52 -9.82
C ARG A 41 12.74 -9.06 -9.65
N ASN A 42 13.33 -8.46 -10.68
CA ASN A 42 13.89 -7.12 -10.59
C ASN A 42 12.78 -6.06 -10.57
N PHE A 43 11.61 -6.31 -11.15
CA PHE A 43 10.54 -5.32 -11.20
C PHE A 43 9.95 -4.96 -9.82
N GLU A 44 9.90 -5.90 -8.88
CA GLU A 44 9.46 -5.61 -7.50
C GLU A 44 10.58 -4.98 -6.66
N GLU A 45 11.83 -5.37 -6.91
CA GLU A 45 13.01 -4.89 -6.19
C GLU A 45 13.37 -3.44 -6.54
N ILE A 46 13.19 -3.04 -7.81
CA ILE A 46 13.44 -1.67 -8.30
C ILE A 46 12.60 -0.64 -7.54
N GLY A 47 11.35 -0.96 -7.23
CA GLY A 47 10.44 -0.01 -6.57
C GLY A 47 10.92 0.36 -5.16
N ILE A 48 11.24 -0.64 -4.34
CA ILE A 48 11.70 -0.41 -2.96
C ILE A 48 13.13 0.13 -2.95
N SER A 49 14.02 -0.37 -3.83
CA SER A 49 15.41 0.11 -3.89
C SER A 49 15.47 1.60 -4.20
N ILE A 50 14.65 2.10 -5.14
CA ILE A 50 14.54 3.54 -5.44
C ILE A 50 14.08 4.34 -4.22
N LEU A 51 13.12 3.82 -3.44
CA LEU A 51 12.66 4.51 -2.23
C LEU A 51 13.75 4.56 -1.16
N VAL A 52 14.58 3.51 -1.07
CA VAL A 52 15.75 3.46 -0.16
C VAL A 52 16.84 4.42 -0.62
N GLU A 53 17.21 4.39 -1.90
CA GLU A 53 18.19 5.29 -2.52
C GLU A 53 17.82 6.77 -2.34
N ARG A 54 16.52 7.08 -2.41
CA ARG A 54 15.99 8.43 -2.18
C ARG A 54 15.77 8.79 -0.71
N SER A 55 16.20 7.94 0.23
CA SER A 55 15.99 8.11 1.67
C SER A 55 14.52 8.28 2.08
N LEU A 56 13.58 7.81 1.25
CA LEU A 56 12.15 7.91 1.54
C LEU A 56 11.71 6.79 2.50
N VAL A 57 12.33 5.63 2.37
CA VAL A 57 12.19 4.50 3.28
C VAL A 57 13.56 3.96 3.64
N THR A 58 13.66 3.30 4.79
CA THR A 58 14.86 2.61 5.24
C THR A 58 14.51 1.18 5.62
N VAL A 59 15.46 0.27 5.54
CA VAL A 59 15.32 -1.09 6.05
C VAL A 59 16.17 -1.19 7.30
N ASP A 60 15.57 -1.52 8.44
CA ASP A 60 16.30 -1.67 9.69
C ASP A 60 17.06 -3.01 9.76
N ASP A 61 17.88 -3.17 10.80
CA ASP A 61 18.67 -4.37 11.10
C ASP A 61 17.81 -5.65 11.25
N LYS A 62 16.49 -5.49 11.45
CA LYS A 62 15.51 -6.58 11.56
C LYS A 62 14.75 -6.80 10.25
N ASN A 63 15.27 -6.26 9.15
CA ASN A 63 14.67 -6.32 7.83
C ASN A 63 13.25 -5.70 7.78
N LYS A 64 12.96 -4.71 8.63
CA LYS A 64 11.69 -3.99 8.60
C LYS A 64 11.81 -2.70 7.81
N LEU A 65 10.87 -2.50 6.90
CA LEU A 65 10.72 -1.25 6.18
C LEU A 65 10.20 -0.15 7.12
N ARG A 66 10.93 0.94 7.21
CA ARG A 66 10.58 2.15 7.97
C ARG A 66 10.42 3.31 7.01
N MET A 67 9.38 4.11 7.19
CA MET A 67 9.25 5.39 6.49
C MET A 67 9.94 6.47 7.32
N HIS A 68 10.69 7.35 6.66
CA HIS A 68 11.28 8.53 7.30
C HIS A 68 10.21 9.35 8.02
N ASP A 69 10.51 9.86 9.22
CA ASP A 69 9.49 10.51 10.05
C ASP A 69 8.87 11.74 9.37
N LEU A 70 9.67 12.55 8.65
CA LEU A 70 9.16 13.67 7.84
C LEU A 70 8.09 13.24 6.82
N LEU A 71 8.30 12.16 6.07
CA LEU A 71 7.32 11.67 5.10
C LEU A 71 6.08 11.10 5.77
N ARG A 72 6.29 10.44 6.91
CA ARG A 72 5.19 9.95 7.73
C ARG A 72 4.34 11.12 8.20
N ASP A 73 4.96 12.22 8.61
CA ASP A 73 4.30 13.40 9.16
C ASP A 73 3.57 14.16 8.06
N MET A 74 4.24 14.40 6.91
CA MET A 74 3.61 14.94 5.70
C MET A 74 2.39 14.12 5.28
N GLY A 75 2.50 12.79 5.25
CA GLY A 75 1.39 11.92 4.90
C GLY A 75 0.19 12.03 5.85
N ARG A 76 0.43 12.28 7.15
CA ARG A 76 -0.63 12.55 8.13
C ARG A 76 -1.28 13.91 7.90
N GLU A 77 -0.47 14.94 7.66
CA GLU A 77 -0.97 16.30 7.41
C GLU A 77 -1.76 16.40 6.11
N ILE A 78 -1.36 15.72 5.02
CA ILE A 78 -2.16 15.66 3.78
C ILE A 78 -3.57 15.11 4.03
N ILE A 79 -3.70 14.10 4.89
CA ILE A 79 -5.01 13.51 5.23
C ILE A 79 -5.81 14.48 6.11
N ARG A 80 -5.14 15.17 7.03
CA ARG A 80 -5.74 16.18 7.90
C ARG A 80 -6.25 17.38 7.11
N GLU A 81 -5.46 17.89 6.17
CA GLU A 81 -5.76 19.06 5.35
C GLU A 81 -6.97 18.82 4.42
N LYS A 82 -7.16 17.60 3.93
CA LYS A 82 -8.33 17.24 3.12
C LYS A 82 -9.65 17.40 3.87
N SER A 83 -9.65 17.27 5.19
CA SER A 83 -10.85 17.43 6.04
C SER A 83 -10.40 17.96 7.41
N PRO A 84 -10.14 19.28 7.54
CA PRO A 84 -9.54 19.85 8.74
C PRO A 84 -10.44 19.72 9.97
N GLU A 85 -11.74 19.91 9.79
CA GLU A 85 -12.74 19.93 10.86
C GLU A 85 -13.48 18.59 10.97
N ASP A 86 -13.75 17.94 9.84
CA ASP A 86 -14.56 16.73 9.80
C ASP A 86 -13.71 15.44 9.89
N LEU A 87 -13.54 14.94 11.11
CA LEU A 87 -12.85 13.65 11.37
C LEU A 87 -13.51 12.48 10.61
N GLU A 88 -14.81 12.57 10.35
CA GLU A 88 -15.59 11.50 9.75
C GLU A 88 -15.42 11.36 8.24
N GLU A 89 -15.00 12.44 7.59
CA GLU A 89 -14.71 12.49 6.15
C GLU A 89 -13.24 12.16 5.85
N ARG A 90 -12.39 12.11 6.89
CA ARG A 90 -11.01 11.63 6.75
C ARG A 90 -11.00 10.15 6.41
N CYS A 91 -10.15 9.78 5.45
CA CYS A 91 -10.01 8.38 5.07
C CYS A 91 -9.14 7.57 6.05
N ARG A 92 -8.33 8.22 6.90
CA ARG A 92 -7.52 7.56 7.94
C ARG A 92 -7.41 8.42 9.20
N LEU A 93 -7.42 7.76 10.36
CA LEU A 93 -7.16 8.38 11.66
C LEU A 93 -5.90 7.81 12.28
N TRP A 94 -4.90 8.67 12.48
CA TRP A 94 -3.58 8.30 13.03
C TRP A 94 -3.37 8.77 14.46
N PHE A 95 -4.04 9.85 14.85
CA PHE A 95 -4.01 10.38 16.20
C PHE A 95 -5.01 9.61 17.06
N HIS A 96 -4.58 9.31 18.29
CA HIS A 96 -5.36 8.46 19.17
C HIS A 96 -6.66 9.14 19.56
N GLU A 97 -6.59 10.44 19.85
CA GLU A 97 -7.67 11.31 20.28
C GLU A 97 -8.81 11.34 19.24
N ASP A 98 -8.46 11.49 17.95
CA ASP A 98 -9.42 11.47 16.85
C ASP A 98 -10.12 10.11 16.74
N ALA A 99 -9.35 9.02 16.84
CA ALA A 99 -9.89 7.67 16.78
C ALA A 99 -10.81 7.38 17.97
N LEU A 100 -10.45 7.85 19.16
CA LEU A 100 -11.28 7.75 20.36
C LEU A 100 -12.60 8.48 20.19
N HIS A 101 -12.58 9.71 19.69
CA HIS A 101 -13.76 10.54 19.49
C HIS A 101 -14.74 9.86 18.52
N VAL A 102 -14.24 9.41 17.36
CA VAL A 102 -15.08 8.74 16.36
C VAL A 102 -15.69 7.43 16.90
N LEU A 103 -14.94 6.68 17.71
CA LEU A 103 -15.45 5.45 18.31
C LEU A 103 -16.46 5.70 19.44
N SER A 104 -16.29 6.77 20.25
CA SER A 104 -17.25 7.12 21.29
C SER A 104 -18.58 7.59 20.69
N GLU A 105 -18.51 8.42 19.65
CA GLU A 105 -19.69 8.94 18.93
C GLU A 105 -20.28 7.91 17.96
N GLN A 106 -19.63 6.74 17.78
CA GLN A 106 -19.99 5.72 16.80
C GLN A 106 -20.17 6.28 15.38
N SER A 107 -19.31 7.22 15.01
CA SER A 107 -19.40 8.00 13.79
C SER A 107 -18.35 7.56 12.75
N GLY A 108 -18.05 8.38 11.72
CA GLY A 108 -16.96 8.08 10.79
C GLY A 108 -17.20 6.87 9.87
N THR A 109 -18.47 6.56 9.63
CA THR A 109 -18.91 5.36 8.89
C THR A 109 -18.72 5.50 7.37
N LYS A 110 -18.53 6.73 6.88
CA LYS A 110 -18.55 7.06 5.45
C LYS A 110 -17.19 6.96 4.77
N ALA A 111 -16.12 7.48 5.36
CA ALA A 111 -14.84 7.63 4.67
C ALA A 111 -13.69 6.80 5.26
N ILE A 112 -13.74 6.49 6.57
CA ILE A 112 -12.63 5.87 7.28
C ILE A 112 -12.33 4.47 6.74
N LYS A 113 -11.09 4.31 6.28
CA LYS A 113 -10.51 3.05 5.78
C LYS A 113 -9.40 2.53 6.68
N GLY A 114 -8.75 3.41 7.45
CA GLY A 114 -7.65 3.06 8.33
C GLY A 114 -7.76 3.75 9.68
N MET A 115 -7.48 3.03 10.77
CA MET A 115 -7.51 3.59 12.11
C MET A 115 -6.38 3.01 12.96
N SER A 116 -5.71 3.86 13.72
CA SER A 116 -4.71 3.48 14.73
C SER A 116 -5.22 3.77 16.13
N LEU A 117 -5.17 2.77 17.01
CA LEU A 117 -5.56 2.87 18.40
C LEU A 117 -4.39 2.47 19.30
N LYS A 118 -4.05 3.39 20.21
CA LYS A 118 -3.16 3.11 21.34
C LYS A 118 -4.02 2.77 22.54
N LEU A 119 -3.86 1.59 23.12
CA LEU A 119 -4.63 1.09 24.25
C LEU A 119 -3.65 0.89 25.41
N PRO A 120 -3.38 1.94 26.21
CA PRO A 120 -2.46 1.80 27.34
C PRO A 120 -2.99 0.78 28.33
N ARG A 121 -2.14 -0.15 28.77
CA ARG A 121 -2.49 -1.20 29.75
C ARG A 121 -3.13 -0.66 31.05
N ALA A 122 -2.83 0.58 31.43
CA ALA A 122 -3.35 1.21 32.64
C ALA A 122 -4.76 1.81 32.49
N ASN A 123 -5.21 2.08 31.26
CA ASN A 123 -6.50 2.73 30.96
C ASN A 123 -7.15 2.04 29.77
N ALA A 124 -7.69 0.84 30.00
CA ALA A 124 -8.49 0.13 29.01
C ALA A 124 -9.83 0.85 28.83
N LYS A 125 -9.85 1.92 28.03
CA LYS A 125 -11.09 2.52 27.55
C LYS A 125 -11.75 1.48 26.64
N CYS A 126 -12.83 0.88 27.11
CA CYS A 126 -13.59 -0.11 26.35
C CYS A 126 -14.41 0.58 25.27
N PHE A 127 -14.20 0.20 24.01
CA PHE A 127 -15.05 0.63 22.89
C PHE A 127 -16.06 -0.44 22.56
N SER A 128 -17.26 -0.01 22.17
CA SER A 128 -18.26 -0.95 21.71
C SER A 128 -17.84 -1.56 20.36
N SER A 129 -17.87 -2.89 20.27
CA SER A 129 -17.74 -3.59 18.98
C SER A 129 -18.81 -3.14 17.96
N LYS A 130 -19.92 -2.54 18.44
CA LYS A 130 -20.96 -1.96 17.59
C LYS A 130 -20.45 -0.78 16.75
N ALA A 131 -19.46 -0.01 17.22
CA ALA A 131 -18.88 1.09 16.46
C ALA A 131 -18.21 0.57 15.19
N PHE A 132 -17.36 -0.46 15.32
CA PHE A 132 -16.69 -1.09 14.19
C PHE A 132 -17.67 -1.76 13.21
N LYS A 133 -18.79 -2.31 13.70
CA LYS A 133 -19.82 -2.91 12.83
C LYS A 133 -20.41 -1.90 11.84
N LYS A 134 -20.48 -0.61 12.20
CA LYS A 134 -20.98 0.45 11.32
C LYS A 134 -19.93 0.96 10.32
N MET A 135 -18.64 0.74 10.58
CA MET A 135 -17.52 1.20 9.76
C MET A 135 -17.23 0.25 8.57
N LYS A 136 -18.17 0.18 7.63
CA LYS A 136 -18.14 -0.77 6.50
C LYS A 136 -16.93 -0.64 5.55
N ARG A 137 -16.23 0.50 5.59
CA ARG A 137 -15.06 0.78 4.73
C ARG A 137 -13.72 0.55 5.42
N LEU A 138 -13.72 0.23 6.72
CA LEU A 138 -12.49 -0.02 7.47
C LEU A 138 -11.79 -1.27 6.92
N ARG A 139 -10.52 -1.11 6.52
CA ARG A 139 -9.67 -2.17 5.95
C ARG A 139 -8.39 -2.36 6.75
N LEU A 140 -7.96 -1.35 7.50
CA LEU A 140 -6.76 -1.39 8.31
C LEU A 140 -7.09 -0.92 9.73
N LEU A 141 -6.82 -1.79 10.70
CA LEU A 141 -6.93 -1.48 12.12
C LEU A 141 -5.62 -1.85 12.79
N GLN A 142 -4.94 -0.84 13.33
CA GLN A 142 -3.71 -1.04 14.11
C GLN A 142 -4.01 -0.85 15.58
N LEU A 143 -3.75 -1.90 16.38
CA LEU A 143 -3.85 -1.86 17.83
C LEU A 143 -2.44 -1.92 18.40
N SER A 144 -2.11 -0.98 19.27
CA SER A 144 -0.84 -0.94 19.99
C SER A 144 -1.12 -0.64 21.46
N GLY A 145 -0.33 -1.17 22.39
CA GLY A 145 -0.56 -1.01 23.84
C GLY A 145 0.72 -1.10 24.65
#